data_AF-A0A016W5K6-F1
#
_entry.id   AF-A0A016W5K6-F1
#
_cell.length_a   1.000
_cell.length_b   1.000
_cell.length_c   1.000
_cell.angle_alpha   90.00
_cell.angle_beta   90.00
_cell.angle_gamma   90.00
#
_symmetry.space_group_name_H-M   'P 1'
#
loop_
_entity.id
_entity.type
_entity.pdbx_description
1 polymer ?
#
loop_
_entity_poly.entity_id
_entity_poly.type
_entity_poly.pdbx_seq_one_letter_code
_entity_poly.pdbx_strand_id
1 'polypeptide(L)'
;MRTFIENHLTDFPSPASLEGFGVVSYHILADQGFAQAVHMQRPFNRLQAESDSGIAHFNKCFSSARRVVESLFGILASRFRLFLRPIHATQEHAKMLILTAMVSVNHILMER
;
A
#
# COMPACT_ATOMS: atom_id res chain seq x y z
N MET A 1 -14.32 6.04 4.77
CA MET A 1 -13.31 5.27 4.02
C MET A 1 -13.51 3.76 4.18
N ARG A 2 -13.59 3.21 5.40
CA ARG A 2 -13.86 1.78 5.62
C ARG A 2 -15.10 1.25 4.89
N THR A 3 -16.27 1.84 5.14
CA THR A 3 -17.54 1.46 4.50
C THR A 3 -17.50 1.60 2.97
N PHE A 4 -16.73 2.56 2.46
CA PHE A 4 -16.54 2.70 1.02
C PHE A 4 -15.80 1.49 0.45
N ILE A 5 -14.67 1.09 1.06
CA ILE A 5 -13.89 -0.07 0.63
C ILE A 5 -14.71 -1.35 0.75
N GLU A 6 -15.41 -1.55 1.87
CA GLU A 6 -16.26 -2.73 2.10
C GLU A 6 -17.43 -2.84 1.10
N ASN A 7 -17.91 -1.72 0.55
CA ASN A 7 -18.94 -1.71 -0.49
C ASN A 7 -18.40 -1.89 -1.91
N HIS A 8 -17.09 -1.73 -2.11
CA HIS A 8 -16.42 -1.78 -3.43
C HIS A 8 -15.41 -2.94 -3.49
N LEU A 9 -15.68 -4.04 -2.77
CA LEU A 9 -14.78 -5.20 -2.74
C LEU A 9 -14.59 -5.86 -4.11
N THR A 10 -15.56 -5.72 -5.01
CA THR A 10 -15.49 -6.19 -6.39
C THR A 10 -14.48 -5.45 -7.25
N ASP A 11 -14.05 -4.26 -6.82
CA ASP A 11 -13.05 -3.45 -7.55
C ASP A 11 -11.62 -3.94 -7.30
N PHE A 12 -11.43 -4.82 -6.30
CA PHE A 12 -10.14 -5.42 -5.99
C PHE A 12 -9.92 -6.69 -6.81
N PRO A 13 -8.65 -7.03 -7.11
CA PRO A 13 -8.34 -8.29 -7.75
C PRO A 13 -8.85 -9.47 -6.91
N SER A 14 -9.30 -10.52 -7.58
CA SER A 14 -9.72 -11.75 -6.90
C SER A 14 -8.58 -12.31 -6.04
N PRO A 15 -8.90 -12.96 -4.91
CA PRO A 15 -7.90 -13.58 -4.05
C PRO A 15 -6.93 -14.46 -4.83
N ALA A 16 -5.64 -14.33 -4.54
CA ALA A 16 -4.57 -15.04 -5.23
C ALA A 16 -4.03 -16.17 -4.35
N SER A 17 -3.66 -17.29 -4.97
CA SER A 17 -2.95 -18.36 -4.26
C SER A 17 -1.54 -17.90 -3.92
N LEU A 18 -1.19 -17.91 -2.63
CA LEU A 18 0.16 -17.73 -2.15
C LEU A 18 0.72 -19.13 -1.89
N GLU A 19 1.72 -19.54 -2.69
CA GLU A 19 2.30 -20.89 -2.66
C GLU A 19 2.61 -21.34 -1.23
N GLY A 20 1.99 -22.44 -0.80
CA GLY A 20 2.14 -23.00 0.55
C GLY A 20 1.28 -22.37 1.66
N PHE A 21 0.59 -21.25 1.40
CA PHE A 21 -0.24 -20.52 2.37
C PHE A 21 -1.72 -20.46 1.99
N GLY A 22 -2.08 -20.94 0.80
CA GLY A 22 -3.45 -20.99 0.31
C GLY A 22 -3.89 -19.69 -0.37
N VAL A 23 -5.20 -19.54 -0.55
CA VAL A 23 -5.78 -18.39 -1.25
C VAL A 23 -5.91 -17.21 -0.30
N VAL A 24 -5.29 -16.08 -0.65
CA VAL A 24 -5.22 -14.87 0.17
C VAL A 24 -5.74 -13.66 -0.59
N SER A 25 -6.57 -12.85 0.05
CA SER A 25 -7.06 -11.58 -0.50
C SER A 25 -5.98 -10.50 -0.50
N TYR A 26 -6.01 -9.65 -1.53
CA TYR A 26 -5.22 -8.41 -1.53
C TYR A 26 -5.67 -7.47 -0.42
N HIS A 27 -4.72 -6.81 0.22
CA HIS A 27 -4.99 -5.93 1.35
C HIS A 27 -4.32 -4.56 1.18
N ILE A 28 -4.98 -3.53 1.69
CA ILE A 28 -4.45 -2.19 1.83
C ILE A 28 -3.69 -2.13 3.16
N LEU A 29 -2.45 -1.65 3.10
CA LEU A 29 -1.63 -1.37 4.28
C LEU A 29 -2.13 -0.07 4.92
N ALA A 30 -2.79 -0.17 6.06
CA ALA A 30 -3.31 0.97 6.79
C ALA A 30 -2.40 1.38 7.96
N ASP A 31 -2.60 2.60 8.45
CA ASP A 31 -2.03 3.04 9.73
C ASP A 31 -2.90 2.60 10.93
N GLN A 32 -2.46 2.94 12.13
CA GLN A 32 -3.17 2.58 13.36
C GLN A 32 -4.50 3.34 13.57
N GLY A 33 -4.78 4.38 12.80
CA GLY A 33 -6.04 5.13 12.82
C GLY A 33 -7.19 4.39 12.12
N PHE A 34 -6.90 3.33 11.35
CA PHE A 34 -7.91 2.53 10.69
C PHE A 34 -8.21 1.22 11.44
N ALA A 35 -9.45 0.75 11.34
CA ALA A 35 -9.84 -0.54 11.88
C ALA A 35 -9.33 -1.70 11.00
N GLN A 36 -9.00 -2.83 11.63
CA GLN A 36 -8.67 -4.07 10.92
C GLN A 36 -9.92 -4.59 10.18
N ALA A 37 -9.75 -4.96 8.91
CA ALA A 37 -10.77 -5.59 8.07
C ALA A 37 -10.11 -6.51 7.03
N VAL A 38 -10.89 -7.29 6.28
CA VAL A 38 -10.37 -8.27 5.29
C VAL A 38 -9.38 -7.62 4.32
N HIS A 39 -9.75 -6.48 3.72
CA HIS A 39 -8.90 -5.75 2.77
C HIS A 39 -8.16 -4.57 3.39
N MET A 40 -8.17 -4.42 4.72
CA MET A 40 -7.51 -3.32 5.42
C MET A 40 -6.78 -3.86 6.64
N GLN A 41 -5.47 -4.02 6.51
CA GLN A 41 -4.63 -4.58 7.57
C GLN A 41 -3.84 -3.44 8.21
N ARG A 42 -3.70 -3.48 9.53
CA ARG A 42 -2.86 -2.53 10.28
C ARG A 42 -1.84 -3.29 11.13
N PRO A 43 -0.74 -2.66 11.55
CA PRO A 43 0.19 -3.34 12.45
C PRO A 43 -0.48 -3.57 13.81
N PHE A 44 -0.08 -4.67 14.46
CA PHE A 44 -0.41 -4.92 15.85
C PHE A 44 0.32 -3.94 16.76
N ASN A 45 -0.21 -3.71 17.96
CA ASN A 45 0.45 -2.82 18.90
C ASN A 45 1.75 -3.43 19.44
N ARG A 46 2.59 -2.61 20.05
CA ARG A 46 3.92 -3.01 20.51
C ARG A 46 3.87 -4.11 21.57
N LEU A 47 2.93 -4.03 22.52
CA LEU A 47 2.77 -5.03 23.58
C LEU A 47 2.43 -6.42 23.02
N GLN A 48 1.55 -6.48 22.02
CA GLN A 48 1.21 -7.72 21.32
C GLN A 48 2.41 -8.31 20.58
N ALA A 49 3.21 -7.46 19.93
CA ALA A 49 4.43 -7.89 19.24
C ALA A 49 5.52 -8.37 20.21
N GLU A 50 5.60 -7.80 21.42
CA GLU A 50 6.54 -8.25 22.46
C GLU A 50 6.12 -9.59 23.07
N SER A 51 4.82 -9.88 23.12
CA SER A 51 4.29 -11.15 23.65
C SER A 51 4.31 -12.32 22.67
N ASP A 52 4.33 -12.07 21.35
CA ASP A 52 4.17 -13.11 20.34
C ASP A 52 5.13 -12.88 19.16
N SER A 53 6.03 -13.85 18.95
CA SER A 53 7.03 -13.81 17.87
C SER A 53 6.44 -13.82 16.46
N GLY A 54 5.29 -14.45 16.25
CA GLY A 54 4.54 -14.44 15.00
C GLY A 54 3.94 -13.07 14.72
N ILE A 55 3.40 -12.41 15.75
CA ILE A 55 2.92 -11.02 15.64
C ILE A 55 4.08 -10.06 15.36
N ALA A 56 5.23 -10.25 16.01
CA ALA A 56 6.44 -9.48 15.73
C ALA A 56 6.90 -9.66 14.28
N HIS A 57 6.89 -10.90 13.78
CA HIS A 57 7.21 -11.21 12.39
C HIS A 57 6.23 -10.54 11.41
N PHE A 58 4.93 -10.62 11.66
CA PHE A 58 3.92 -9.93 10.86
C PHE A 58 4.18 -8.43 10.81
N ASN A 59 4.41 -7.78 11.96
CA ASN A 59 4.69 -6.34 12.01
C ASN A 59 5.96 -5.98 11.23
N LYS A 60 7.01 -6.81 11.31
CA LYS A 60 8.25 -6.61 10.53
C LYS A 60 7.99 -6.70 9.02
N CYS A 61 7.24 -7.69 8.57
CA CYS A 61 6.85 -7.83 7.16
C CYS A 61 5.98 -6.66 6.71
N PHE A 62 5.01 -6.25 7.54
CA PHE A 62 4.14 -5.10 7.28
C PHE A 62 4.94 -3.80 7.13
N SER A 63 5.89 -3.53 8.04
CA SER A 63 6.80 -2.38 7.93
C SER A 63 7.69 -2.44 6.69
N SER A 64 8.12 -3.64 6.29
CA SER A 64 8.93 -3.83 5.07
C SER A 64 8.12 -3.50 3.82
N ALA A 65 6.88 -3.96 3.74
CA ALA A 65 5.97 -3.64 2.63
C ALA A 65 5.68 -2.14 2.55
N ARG A 66 5.42 -1.48 3.68
CA ARG A 66 5.24 -0.03 3.74
C ARG A 66 6.47 0.74 3.25
N ARG A 67 7.66 0.30 3.65
CA ARG A 67 8.92 0.94 3.22
C ARG A 67 9.08 0.95 1.71
N VAL A 68 8.68 -0.12 1.01
CA VAL A 68 8.73 -0.17 -0.47
C VAL A 68 7.83 0.91 -1.06
N VAL A 69 6.59 1.03 -0.55
CA VAL A 69 5.63 2.05 -1.00
C VAL A 69 6.14 3.46 -0.72
N GLU A 70 6.58 3.73 0.51
CA GLU A 70 7.11 5.03 0.93
C GLU A 70 8.37 5.41 0.12
N SER A 71 9.25 4.44 -0.16
CA SER A 71 10.44 4.66 -0.99
C SER A 71 10.07 5.04 -2.43
N LEU A 72 9.09 4.36 -3.03
CA LEU A 72 8.62 4.71 -4.37
C LEU A 72 8.07 6.14 -4.41
N PHE A 73 7.23 6.52 -3.46
CA PHE A 73 6.71 7.89 -3.39
C PHE A 73 7.80 8.92 -3.11
N GLY A 74 8.81 8.58 -2.31
CA GLY A 74 10.00 9.41 -2.12
C GLY A 74 10.76 9.66 -3.42
N ILE A 75 10.94 8.61 -4.24
CA ILE A 75 11.56 8.73 -5.57
C ILE A 75 10.69 9.59 -6.48
N LEU A 76 9.37 9.35 -6.52
CA LEU A 76 8.43 10.13 -7.34
C LEU A 76 8.48 11.60 -6.98
N ALA A 77 8.42 11.95 -5.69
CA ALA A 77 8.46 13.33 -5.22
C ALA A 77 9.81 14.00 -5.49
N SER A 78 10.92 13.26 -5.35
CA SER A 78 12.27 13.75 -5.63
C SER A 78 12.48 14.03 -7.14
N ARG A 79 12.03 13.12 -8.00
CA ARG A 79 12.14 13.22 -9.46
C ARG A 79 11.17 14.24 -10.04
N PHE A 80 9.91 14.16 -9.61
CA PHE A 80 8.82 15.02 -10.07
C PHE A 80 8.36 15.90 -8.92
N ARG A 81 9.02 17.06 -8.77
CA ARG A 81 8.69 18.06 -7.75
C ARG A 81 7.23 18.54 -7.77
N LEU A 82 6.48 18.25 -8.84
CA LEU A 82 5.04 18.42 -8.93
C LEU A 82 4.30 17.78 -7.75
N PHE A 83 4.71 16.58 -7.30
CA PHE A 83 4.05 15.88 -6.18
C PHE A 83 4.32 16.50 -4.80
N LEU A 84 5.24 17.46 -4.72
CA LEU A 84 5.50 18.23 -3.50
C LEU A 84 4.66 19.52 -3.42
N ARG A 85 3.77 19.75 -4.40
CA ARG A 85 2.91 20.93 -4.48
C ARG A 85 1.46 20.52 -4.68
N PRO A 86 0.48 21.38 -4.32
CA PRO A 86 -0.90 21.16 -4.70
C PRO A 86 -1.04 21.00 -6.22
N ILE A 87 -1.73 19.93 -6.64
CA ILE A 87 -1.98 19.65 -8.05
C ILE A 87 -3.32 20.28 -8.42
N HIS A 88 -3.28 21.33 -9.23
CA HIS A 88 -4.48 21.98 -9.77
C HIS A 88 -4.97 21.22 -11.02
N ALA A 89 -5.63 20.08 -10.81
CA ALA A 89 -6.20 19.26 -11.87
C ALA A 89 -7.52 18.64 -11.43
N THR A 90 -8.31 18.16 -12.39
CA THR A 90 -9.49 17.33 -12.08
C THR A 90 -9.03 16.00 -11.48
N GLN A 91 -9.91 15.32 -10.74
CA GLN A 91 -9.60 14.02 -10.13
C GLN A 91 -9.11 13.00 -11.16
N GLU A 92 -9.70 13.00 -12.36
CA GLU A 92 -9.32 12.12 -13.47
C GLU A 92 -7.87 12.36 -13.93
N HIS A 93 -7.53 13.62 -14.21
CA HIS A 93 -6.18 13.98 -14.66
C HIS A 93 -5.15 13.78 -13.54
N ALA A 94 -5.51 14.05 -12.28
CA ALA A 94 -4.62 13.80 -11.14
C ALA A 94 -4.29 12.31 -11.00
N LYS A 95 -5.30 11.42 -11.12
CA LYS A 95 -5.09 9.96 -11.12
C LYS A 95 -4.17 9.53 -12.27
N MET A 96 -4.43 10.03 -13.49
CA MET A 96 -3.62 9.73 -14.66
C MET A 96 -2.16 10.16 -14.45
N LEU A 97 -1.93 11.39 -13.97
CA LEU A 97 -0.59 11.90 -13.66
C LEU A 97 0.17 11.01 -12.67
N ILE A 98 -0.49 10.59 -11.58
CA ILE A 98 0.12 9.72 -10.57
C ILE A 98 0.49 8.37 -11.19
N LEU A 99 -0.45 7.73 -11.89
CA LEU A 99 -0.24 6.42 -12.51
C LEU A 99 0.87 6.46 -13.57
N THR A 100 0.87 7.47 -14.45
CA THR A 100 1.92 7.64 -15.46
C THR A 100 3.29 7.82 -14.81
N ALA A 101 3.40 8.64 -13.75
CA ALA A 101 4.67 8.84 -13.06
C ALA A 101 5.16 7.54 -12.39
N MET A 102 4.25 6.77 -11.77
CA MET A 102 4.58 5.47 -11.17
C MET A 102 5.14 4.49 -12.20
N VAL A 103 4.48 4.33 -13.35
CA VAL A 103 4.92 3.44 -14.43
C VAL A 103 6.27 3.88 -14.98
N SER A 104 6.46 5.17 -15.23
CA SER A 104 7.73 5.72 -15.72
C SER A 104 8.89 5.47 -14.76
N VAL A 105 8.70 5.68 -13.45
CA VAL A 105 9.74 5.36 -12.46
C VAL A 105 10.02 3.86 -12.40
N ASN A 106 8.99 3.02 -12.41
CA ASN A 106 9.17 1.57 -12.38
C ASN A 106 10.00 1.09 -13.59
N HIS A 107 9.69 1.59 -14.78
CA HIS A 107 10.46 1.26 -15.99
C HIS A 107 11.94 1.65 -15.85
N ILE A 108 12.23 2.88 -15.39
CA ILE A 108 13.60 3.36 -15.17
C ILE A 108 14.34 2.54 -14.11
N LEU A 109 13.63 2.04 -13.09
CA LEU A 109 14.23 1.19 -12.04
C LEU A 109 14.54 -0.22 -12.56
N MET A 110 13.78 -0.74 -13.52
CA MET A 110 13.99 -2.08 -14.11
C MET A 110 15.10 -2.10 -15.18
N GLU A 111 15.43 -0.96 -15.78
CA GLU A 111 16.50 -0.83 -16.78
C GLU A 111 17.91 -0.65 -16.18
N ARG A 112 18.05 -0.75 -14.85
CA ARG A 112 19.32 -0.65 -14.14
C ARG A 112 19.74 -1.99 -13.58
#